data_AF-A0A415LTY5-F1
#
_entry.id   AF-A0A415LTY5-F1
#
_cell.length_a   1.000
_cell.length_b   1.000
_cell.length_c   1.000
_cell.angle_alpha   90.00
_cell.angle_beta   90.00
_cell.angle_gamma   90.00
#
_symmetry.space_group_name_H-M   'P 1'
#
loop_
_entity.id
_entity.type
_entity.pdbx_description
1 polymer ?
#
loop_
_entity_poly.entity_id
_entity_poly.type
_entity_poly.pdbx_seq_one_letter_code
_entity_poly.pdbx_strand_id
1 'polypeptide(L)'
;MDFKKLANQYRDELLDNVLPFWLEHSQDLEFGGYFSCLDREGKVFDTDKFIWLQGREVWMFSMLYNKVEKRQEWLDCAVQG
;
A
#
# COMPACT_ATOMS: atom_id res chain seq x y z
N MET A 1 -29.87 4.57 -6.80
CA MET A 1 -28.48 4.12 -6.60
C MET A 1 -28.27 3.96 -5.11
N ASP A 2 -27.79 2.81 -4.66
CA ASP A 2 -27.53 2.59 -3.23
C ASP A 2 -26.12 3.07 -2.89
N PHE A 3 -26.01 4.31 -2.40
CA PHE A 3 -24.73 4.93 -2.09
C PHE A 3 -24.04 4.28 -0.89
N LYS A 4 -24.78 3.70 0.06
CA LYS A 4 -24.21 3.03 1.22
C LYS A 4 -23.54 1.73 0.80
N LYS A 5 -24.20 0.96 -0.06
CA LYS A 5 -23.63 -0.25 -0.66
C LYS A 5 -22.35 0.06 -1.44
N LEU A 6 -22.35 1.13 -2.24
CA LEU A 6 -21.19 1.52 -3.03
C LEU A 6 -20.02 1.99 -2.14
N ALA A 7 -20.30 2.77 -1.09
CA ALA A 7 -19.27 3.21 -0.14
C ALA A 7 -18.61 2.02 0.58
N ASN A 8 -19.41 1.05 1.04
CA ASN A 8 -18.89 -0.16 1.67
C ASN A 8 -18.03 -0.97 0.69
N GLN A 9 -18.49 -1.15 -0.56
CA GLN A 9 -17.73 -1.87 -1.57
C GLN A 9 -16.32 -1.28 -1.78
N TYR A 10 -16.19 0.04 -1.91
CA TYR A 10 -14.87 0.66 -2.08
C TYR A 10 -14.01 0.62 -0.81
N ARG A 11 -14.64 0.77 0.36
CA ARG A 11 -13.93 0.68 1.64
C ARG A 11 -13.35 -0.73 1.83
N ASP A 12 -14.16 -1.75 1.64
CA ASP A 12 -13.77 -3.13 1.89
C ASP A 12 -12.75 -3.58 0.83
N GLU A 13 -12.91 -3.19 -0.44
CA GLU A 13 -11.90 -3.44 -1.47
C GLU A 13 -10.54 -2.80 -1.13
N LEU A 14 -10.54 -1.55 -0.65
CA LEU A 14 -9.31 -0.87 -0.26
C LEU A 14 -8.64 -1.57 0.93
N LEU A 15 -9.40 -1.81 2.01
CA LEU A 15 -8.85 -2.26 3.28
C LEU A 15 -8.54 -3.75 3.32
N ASP A 16 -9.31 -4.56 2.61
CA ASP A 16 -9.25 -6.02 2.72
C ASP A 16 -8.56 -6.67 1.50
N ASN A 17 -8.40 -5.95 0.38
CA ASN A 17 -7.75 -6.49 -0.83
C ASN A 17 -6.52 -5.66 -1.26
N VAL A 18 -6.70 -4.37 -1.54
CA VAL A 18 -5.64 -3.54 -2.15
C VAL A 18 -4.49 -3.28 -1.17
N LEU A 19 -4.77 -2.79 0.03
CA LEU A 19 -3.69 -2.47 1.00
C LEU A 19 -2.92 -3.71 1.46
N PRO A 20 -3.57 -4.85 1.78
CA PRO A 20 -2.85 -6.08 2.11
C PRO A 20 -1.87 -6.52 1.01
N PHE A 21 -2.24 -6.39 -0.27
CA PHE A 21 -1.35 -6.73 -1.38
C PHE A 21 -0.04 -5.92 -1.34
N TRP A 22 -0.11 -4.60 -1.16
CA TRP A 22 1.10 -3.77 -1.08
C TRP A 22 1.89 -4.05 0.20
N LEU A 23 1.22 -4.16 1.35
CA LEU A 23 1.88 -4.52 2.61
C LEU A 23 2.61 -5.86 2.52
N GLU A 24 2.08 -6.85 1.83
CA GLU A 24 2.70 -8.17 1.74
C GLU A 24 3.83 -8.24 0.70
N HIS A 25 3.65 -7.59 -0.45
CA HIS A 25 4.47 -7.88 -1.64
C HIS A 25 5.43 -6.76 -2.04
N SER A 26 5.18 -5.50 -1.65
CA SER A 26 5.99 -4.38 -2.13
C SER A 26 7.20 -4.09 -1.25
N GLN A 27 7.13 -4.36 0.06
CA GLN A 27 8.14 -3.87 1.01
C GLN A 27 9.53 -4.52 0.80
N ASP A 28 10.55 -3.69 0.56
CA ASP A 28 11.95 -4.13 0.57
C ASP A 28 12.53 -3.96 1.98
N LEU A 29 12.37 -5.01 2.80
CA LEU A 29 12.82 -5.01 4.19
C LEU A 29 14.35 -5.06 4.34
N GLU A 30 15.10 -5.35 3.27
CA GLU A 30 16.57 -5.42 3.30
C GLU A 30 17.21 -4.06 3.04
N PHE A 31 16.71 -3.32 2.03
CA PHE A 31 17.32 -2.05 1.61
C PHE A 31 16.41 -0.82 1.79
N GLY A 32 15.20 -0.99 2.33
CA GLY A 32 14.20 0.07 2.45
C GLY A 32 13.55 0.42 1.11
N GLY A 33 12.43 1.14 1.16
CA GLY A 33 11.61 1.41 -0.03
C GLY A 33 10.77 0.21 -0.47
N TYR A 34 10.32 0.24 -1.72
CA TYR A 34 9.31 -0.67 -2.25
C TYR A 34 9.62 -1.17 -3.66
N PHE A 35 9.27 -2.41 -3.94
CA PHE A 35 9.16 -2.97 -5.27
C PHE A 35 7.79 -2.67 -5.87
N SER A 36 7.80 -2.09 -7.08
CA SER A 36 6.57 -1.76 -7.82
C SER A 36 6.36 -2.61 -9.06
N CYS A 37 7.38 -3.38 -9.46
CA CYS A 37 7.31 -4.37 -10.52
C CYS A 37 6.92 -5.74 -9.95
N LEU A 38 5.62 -5.87 -9.65
CA LEU A 38 5.00 -7.08 -9.12
C LEU A 38 4.15 -7.74 -10.21
N ASP A 39 4.28 -9.07 -10.35
CA ASP A 39 3.41 -9.83 -11.24
C ASP A 39 2.01 -10.01 -10.63
N ARG A 40 1.15 -10.79 -11.31
CA ARG A 40 -0.24 -10.98 -10.89
C ARG A 40 -0.35 -11.65 -9.51
N GLU A 41 0.64 -12.46 -9.16
CA GLU A 41 0.70 -13.20 -7.91
C GLU A 41 1.48 -12.42 -6.82
N GLY A 42 1.90 -11.18 -7.10
CA GLY A 42 2.65 -10.35 -6.17
C GLY A 42 4.15 -10.66 -6.13
N LYS A 43 4.67 -11.44 -7.07
CA LYS A 43 6.10 -11.75 -7.11
C LYS A 43 6.86 -10.62 -7.82
N VAL A 44 7.96 -10.20 -7.20
CA VAL A 44 8.89 -9.20 -7.76
C VAL A 44 9.57 -9.76 -9.02
N PHE A 45 9.45 -9.03 -10.13
CA PHE A 45 10.13 -9.35 -11.39
C PHE A 45 11.19 -8.32 -11.81
N ASP A 46 11.22 -7.15 -11.16
CA ASP A 46 12.26 -6.13 -11.30
C ASP A 46 12.44 -5.40 -9.96
N THR A 47 13.69 -5.10 -9.60
CA THR A 47 14.07 -4.51 -8.31
C THR A 47 14.32 -3.01 -8.36
N ASP A 48 14.24 -2.38 -9.55
CA ASP A 48 14.46 -0.94 -9.69
C ASP A 48 13.43 -0.12 -8.89
N LYS A 49 13.92 0.92 -8.20
CA LYS A 49 13.10 1.80 -7.37
C LYS A 49 12.73 3.08 -8.10
N PHE A 50 11.54 3.09 -8.69
CA PHE A 50 10.98 4.28 -9.33
C PHE A 50 10.58 5.32 -8.27
N ILE A 51 11.38 6.38 -8.11
CA ILE A 51 11.24 7.38 -7.03
C ILE A 51 9.83 7.99 -6.92
N TRP A 52 9.12 8.18 -8.04
CA TRP A 52 7.74 8.68 -7.99
C TRP A 52 6.78 7.71 -7.31
N LEU A 53 6.97 6.41 -7.50
CA LEU A 53 6.15 5.38 -6.86
C LEU A 53 6.53 5.22 -5.39
N GLN A 54 7.82 5.32 -5.05
CA GLN A 54 8.28 5.35 -3.65
C GLN A 54 7.56 6.45 -2.85
N GLY A 55 7.62 7.69 -3.35
CA GLY A 55 6.99 8.83 -2.68
C GLY A 55 5.46 8.72 -2.60
N ARG A 56 4.81 8.09 -3.59
CA ARG A 56 3.36 7.87 -3.58
C ARG A 56 2.94 6.82 -2.56
N GLU A 57 3.74 5.77 -2.37
CA GLU A 57 3.46 4.72 -1.39
C GLU A 57 3.66 5.23 0.04
N VAL A 58 4.75 5.97 0.30
CA VAL A 58 4.94 6.71 1.57
C VAL A 58 3.75 7.63 1.85
N TRP A 59 3.35 8.44 0.86
CA TRP A 59 2.22 9.36 1.01
C TRP A 59 0.92 8.61 1.29
N MET A 60 0.64 7.52 0.57
CA MET A 60 -0.57 6.72 0.71
C MET A 60 -0.70 6.17 2.13
N PHE A 61 0.30 5.46 2.63
CA PHE A 61 0.26 4.89 3.98
C PHE A 61 0.29 5.96 5.08
N SER A 62 1.05 7.05 4.89
CA SER A 62 1.02 8.21 5.79
C SER A 62 -0.37 8.86 5.86
N MET A 63 -1.04 9.00 4.71
CA MET A 63 -2.37 9.59 4.62
C MET A 63 -3.40 8.70 5.31
N LEU A 64 -3.37 7.38 5.05
CA LEU A 64 -4.24 6.40 5.69
C LEU A 64 -4.06 6.40 7.22
N TYR A 65 -2.82 6.39 7.70
CA TYR A 65 -2.51 6.46 9.13
C TYR A 65 -3.04 7.72 9.80
N ASN A 66 -3.03 8.85 9.09
CA ASN A 66 -3.41 10.15 9.65
C ASN A 66 -4.90 10.48 9.49
N LYS A 67 -5.59 9.91 8.50
CA LYS A 67 -6.95 10.32 8.12
C LYS A 67 -7.99 9.21 8.21
N VAL A 68 -7.57 7.94 8.25
CA VAL A 68 -8.49 6.80 8.28
C VAL A 68 -8.43 6.08 9.63
N GLU A 69 -7.26 5.53 9.99
CA GLU A 69 -7.09 4.74 11.21
C GLU A 69 -5.62 4.70 11.62
N LYS A 70 -5.33 4.71 12.92
CA LYS A 70 -3.96 4.66 13.46
C LYS A 70 -3.43 3.22 13.54
N ARG A 71 -3.29 2.56 12.39
CA ARG A 71 -2.68 1.21 12.32
C ARG A 71 -1.17 1.27 12.28
N GLN A 72 -0.51 0.55 13.17
CA GLN A 72 0.95 0.58 13.28
C GLN A 72 1.64 0.09 11.99
N GLU A 73 1.10 -0.96 11.36
CA GLU A 73 1.60 -1.49 10.09
C GLU A 73 1.67 -0.44 8.97
N TRP A 74 0.74 0.53 8.94
CA TRP A 74 0.77 1.61 7.94
C TRP A 74 1.84 2.65 8.26
N LEU A 75 2.07 2.93 9.55
CA LEU A 75 3.14 3.82 9.96
C LEU A 75 4.51 3.20 9.66
N ASP A 76 4.69 1.93 10.01
CA ASP A 76 5.94 1.19 9.77
C ASP A 76 6.24 1.11 8.27
N CYS A 77 5.25 0.76 7.46
CA CYS A 77 5.36 0.75 6.01
C CYS A 77 5.73 2.13 5.45
N ALA A 78 5.12 3.22 5.95
CA ALA A 78 5.46 4.57 5.50
C ALA A 78 6.87 5.04 5.93
N VAL A 79 7.35 4.60 7.10
CA VAL A 79 8.63 5.06 7.67
C VAL A 79 9.85 4.42 7.00
N GLN A 80 9.74 3.20 6.49
CA GLN A 80 10.84 2.53 5.78
C GLN A 80 11.06 3.04 4.35
N GLY A 81 10.10 3.80 3.81
CA GLY A 81 10.11 4.26 2.42
C GLY A 81 11.06 5.41 2.13
#